data_AF-A0A7S2HE33-F1
#
_entry.id   AF-A0A7S2HE33-F1
#
_cell.length_a   1.000
_cell.length_b   1.000
_cell.length_c   1.000
_cell.angle_alpha   90.00
_cell.angle_beta   90.00
_cell.angle_gamma   90.00
#
_symmetry.space_group_name_H-M   'P 1'
#
loop_
_entity.id
_entity.type
_entity.pdbx_description
1 polymer ?
#
loop_
_entity_poly.entity_id
_entity_poly.type
_entity_poly.pdbx_seq_one_letter_code
_entity_poly.pdbx_strand_id
1 'polypeptide(L)'
;AAIGALRGNVVLVLAVLVVLIWQALEHWQKMIRRRRAARKTDRSGASASGAPPSGGGHDAAEESEHELGEELTLSLADMHFGLPRCRVNMAGEQRLPDLLKLPAADLKDQRLDVCRVSLGDFSVWVAQGMRSNRLLYAMKKRGDVDCVRGVVVDAPPPRIVQDDDDCPDTWGEDHQKIQLIP
;
A
#
# COMPACT_ATOMS: atom_id res chain seq x y z
N ALA A 1 -10.77 -55.73 8.96
CA ALA A 1 -10.92 -54.66 7.97
C ALA A 1 -10.95 -53.24 8.58
N ALA A 2 -11.57 -53.02 9.75
CA ALA A 2 -11.75 -51.67 10.33
C ALA A 2 -10.46 -50.93 10.77
N ILE A 3 -9.38 -51.65 11.11
CA ILE A 3 -8.12 -51.03 11.58
C ILE A 3 -7.35 -50.33 10.44
N GLY A 4 -7.59 -50.72 9.18
CA GLY A 4 -6.91 -50.12 8.01
C GLY A 4 -7.41 -48.72 7.68
N ALA A 5 -8.71 -48.46 7.82
CA ALA A 5 -9.32 -47.18 7.49
C ALA A 5 -8.91 -46.05 8.46
N LEU A 6 -8.71 -46.38 9.74
CA LEU A 6 -8.28 -45.39 10.74
C LEU A 6 -6.85 -44.90 10.47
N ARG A 7 -5.98 -45.76 9.93
CA ARG A 7 -4.57 -45.41 9.64
C ARG A 7 -4.43 -44.45 8.46
N GLY A 8 -5.26 -44.57 7.44
CA GLY A 8 -5.23 -43.66 6.28
C GLY A 8 -5.59 -42.21 6.64
N ASN A 9 -6.63 -42.03 7.47
CA ASN A 9 -7.07 -40.69 7.87
C ASN A 9 -6.04 -39.97 8.75
N VAL A 10 -5.33 -40.69 9.61
CA VAL A 10 -4.27 -40.11 10.45
C VAL A 10 -3.12 -39.59 9.60
N VAL A 11 -2.71 -40.32 8.56
CA VAL A 11 -1.64 -39.87 7.64
C VAL A 11 -2.04 -38.60 6.89
N LEU A 12 -3.28 -38.51 6.43
CA LEU A 12 -3.77 -37.33 5.71
C LEU A 12 -3.81 -36.09 6.62
N VAL A 13 -4.30 -36.23 7.85
CA VAL A 13 -4.36 -35.12 8.82
C VAL A 13 -2.95 -34.64 9.17
N LEU A 14 -1.99 -35.55 9.35
CA LEU A 14 -0.59 -35.19 9.59
C LEU A 14 0.02 -34.43 8.40
N ALA A 15 -0.26 -34.84 7.17
CA ALA A 15 0.23 -34.15 5.98
C ALA A 15 -0.30 -32.70 5.89
N VAL A 16 -1.59 -32.50 6.17
CA VAL A 16 -2.19 -31.15 6.18
C VAL A 16 -1.58 -30.28 7.28
N LEU A 17 -1.37 -30.84 8.49
CA LEU A 17 -0.74 -30.11 9.59
C LEU A 17 0.69 -29.67 9.25
N VAL A 18 1.47 -30.51 8.57
CA VAL A 18 2.82 -30.17 8.14
C VAL A 18 2.82 -28.98 7.17
N VAL A 19 1.89 -28.96 6.20
CA VAL A 19 1.78 -27.85 5.23
C VAL A 19 1.38 -26.54 5.92
N LEU A 20 0.44 -26.60 6.86
CA LEU A 20 0.00 -25.42 7.62
C LEU A 20 1.12 -24.86 8.51
N ILE A 21 1.85 -25.75 9.20
CA ILE A 21 3.02 -25.36 10.01
C ILE A 21 4.10 -24.72 9.12
N TRP A 22 4.35 -25.29 7.93
CA TRP A 22 5.32 -24.74 6.98
C TRP A 22 4.93 -23.33 6.52
N GLN A 23 3.68 -23.10 6.13
CA GLN A 23 3.21 -21.75 5.74
C GLN A 23 3.30 -20.75 6.90
N ALA A 24 2.94 -21.16 8.13
CA ALA A 24 3.06 -20.31 9.30
C ALA A 24 4.52 -19.91 9.57
N LEU A 25 5.46 -20.85 9.40
CA LEU A 25 6.89 -20.59 9.55
C LEU A 25 7.42 -19.63 8.47
N GLU A 26 7.01 -19.78 7.21
CA GLU A 26 7.39 -18.84 6.15
C GLU A 26 6.89 -17.41 6.43
N HIS A 27 5.64 -17.28 6.89
CA HIS A 27 5.08 -15.99 7.30
C HIS A 27 5.85 -15.38 8.48
N TRP A 28 6.21 -16.21 9.47
CA TRP A 28 6.94 -15.74 10.64
C TRP A 28 8.38 -15.33 10.32
N GLN A 29 9.06 -16.05 9.42
CA GLN A 29 10.38 -15.67 8.94
C GLN A 29 10.37 -14.32 8.20
N LYS A 30 9.36 -14.09 7.34
CA LYS A 30 9.17 -12.78 6.69
C LYS A 30 8.97 -11.66 7.73
N MET A 31 8.20 -11.91 8.78
CA MET A 31 7.98 -10.94 9.86
C MET A 31 9.25 -10.65 10.68
N ILE A 32 10.05 -11.67 11.02
CA ILE A 32 11.29 -11.47 11.79
C ILE A 32 12.34 -10.71 10.96
N ARG A 33 12.43 -10.93 9.65
CA ARG A 33 13.33 -10.17 8.76
C ARG A 33 12.96 -8.68 8.75
N ARG A 34 11.67 -8.34 8.68
CA ARG A 34 11.18 -6.95 8.79
C ARG A 34 11.60 -6.30 10.12
N ARG A 35 11.49 -7.02 11.25
CA ARG A 35 11.89 -6.50 12.57
C ARG A 35 13.40 -6.30 12.74
N ARG A 36 14.24 -7.11 12.08
CA ARG A 36 15.71 -6.96 12.12
C ARG A 36 16.22 -5.83 11.21
N ALA A 37 15.54 -5.56 10.09
CA ALA A 37 15.82 -4.38 9.26
C ALA A 37 15.50 -3.09 10.05
N ALA A 38 14.35 -3.02 10.73
CA ALA A 38 13.97 -1.89 11.56
C ALA A 38 14.97 -1.61 12.72
N ARG A 39 15.52 -2.65 13.36
CA ARG A 39 16.45 -2.48 14.49
C ARG A 39 17.90 -2.14 14.09
N LYS A 40 18.29 -2.27 12.82
CA LYS A 40 19.64 -1.89 12.38
C LYS A 40 19.79 -0.38 12.17
N THR A 41 18.69 0.33 11.98
CA THR A 41 18.66 1.80 11.87
C THR A 41 18.81 2.49 13.24
N ASP A 42 18.46 1.81 14.34
CA ASP A 42 18.50 2.40 15.69
C ASP A 42 19.86 2.35 16.40
N ARG A 43 20.85 1.59 15.91
CA ARG A 43 22.08 1.29 16.68
C ARG A 43 23.33 2.11 16.29
N SER A 44 23.22 3.06 15.37
CA SER A 44 24.32 4.00 15.03
C SER A 44 24.22 5.35 15.75
N GLY A 45 23.19 5.61 16.56
CA GLY A 45 22.91 6.93 17.13
C GLY A 45 23.11 7.08 18.65
N ALA A 46 23.99 6.31 19.29
CA ALA A 46 24.26 6.46 20.73
C ALA A 46 25.62 7.11 21.00
N SER A 47 25.65 8.44 20.98
CA SER A 47 26.65 9.23 21.72
C SER A 47 25.94 10.34 22.49
N ALA A 48 26.39 10.54 23.71
CA ALA A 48 25.63 11.06 24.82
C ALA A 48 25.59 12.60 24.92
N SER A 49 24.53 13.05 25.61
CA SER A 49 24.52 14.15 26.58
C SER A 49 24.41 15.60 26.07
N GLY A 50 23.25 16.22 26.33
CA GLY A 50 23.21 17.58 26.89
C GLY A 50 22.08 18.51 26.40
N ALA A 51 21.05 18.66 27.24
CA ALA A 51 20.12 19.81 27.38
C ALA A 51 19.10 20.13 26.25
N PRO A 52 17.84 20.52 26.59
CA PRO A 52 16.87 21.11 25.65
C PRO A 52 17.11 22.63 25.55
N PRO A 53 16.96 23.26 24.36
CA PRO A 53 15.63 23.78 24.02
C PRO A 53 15.28 23.87 22.52
N SER A 54 13.98 23.77 22.24
CA SER A 54 13.20 24.57 21.27
C SER A 54 13.94 25.24 20.10
N GLY A 55 13.78 24.68 18.90
CA GLY A 55 14.06 25.36 17.64
C GLY A 55 13.59 24.49 16.48
N GLY A 56 12.71 25.02 15.63
CA GLY A 56 12.16 24.32 14.47
C GLY A 56 13.26 23.84 13.53
N GLY A 57 13.54 22.54 13.60
CA GLY A 57 14.21 21.80 12.55
C GLY A 57 13.15 21.47 11.51
N HIS A 58 13.17 22.17 10.39
CA HIS A 58 12.63 21.65 9.15
C HIS A 58 13.55 20.46 8.83
N ASP A 59 13.22 19.30 9.39
CA ASP A 59 13.97 18.07 9.14
C ASP A 59 14.04 17.90 7.63
N ALA A 60 15.28 17.84 7.14
CA ALA A 60 15.58 17.65 5.75
C ALA A 60 14.74 16.48 5.27
N ALA A 61 13.72 16.77 4.46
CA ALA A 61 12.96 15.74 3.78
C ALA A 61 13.99 14.90 3.05
N GLU A 62 14.20 13.65 3.50
CA GLU A 62 15.07 12.72 2.81
C GLU A 62 14.61 12.73 1.35
N GLU A 63 15.46 13.27 0.47
CA GLU A 63 15.18 13.33 -0.95
C GLU A 63 14.84 11.91 -1.38
N SER A 64 13.62 11.71 -1.88
CA SER A 64 13.16 10.41 -2.33
C SER A 64 14.23 9.82 -3.24
N GLU A 65 14.62 8.55 -3.01
CA GLU A 65 15.59 7.82 -3.86
C GLU A 65 15.17 7.73 -5.35
N HIS A 66 13.97 8.22 -5.68
CA HIS A 66 13.34 8.15 -6.98
C HIS A 66 13.14 9.52 -7.61
N GLU A 67 13.46 9.62 -8.89
CA GLU A 67 13.33 10.84 -9.68
C GLU A 67 11.89 11.02 -10.19
N LEU A 68 11.45 12.28 -10.33
CA LEU A 68 10.17 12.58 -10.97
C LEU A 68 10.18 12.06 -12.41
N GLY A 69 9.12 11.34 -12.79
CA GLY A 69 9.00 10.69 -14.09
C GLY A 69 9.53 9.26 -14.15
N GLU A 70 10.20 8.77 -13.09
CA GLU A 70 10.67 7.38 -13.02
C GLU A 70 9.50 6.38 -13.04
N GLU A 71 9.65 5.30 -13.81
CA GLU A 71 8.68 4.19 -13.82
C GLU A 71 9.03 3.14 -12.77
N LEU A 72 8.11 2.92 -11.83
CA LEU A 72 8.25 1.96 -10.75
C LEU A 72 7.22 0.84 -10.88
N THR A 73 7.64 -0.37 -10.50
CA THR A 73 6.70 -1.48 -10.29
C THR A 73 6.50 -1.64 -8.80
N LEU A 74 5.33 -1.24 -8.31
CA LEU A 74 5.00 -1.24 -6.89
C LEU A 74 4.03 -2.37 -6.58
N SER A 75 4.20 -2.99 -5.41
CA SER A 75 3.23 -3.93 -4.86
C SER A 75 1.91 -3.22 -4.59
N LEU A 76 0.80 -3.82 -5.02
CA LEU A 76 -0.53 -3.25 -4.77
C LEU A 76 -0.84 -3.15 -3.27
N ALA A 77 -0.20 -4.00 -2.44
CA ALA A 77 -0.32 -3.97 -1.00
C ALA A 77 0.35 -2.75 -0.36
N ASP A 78 1.39 -2.21 -0.99
CA ASP A 78 2.17 -1.07 -0.47
C ASP A 78 1.67 0.29 -1.02
N MET A 79 0.70 0.25 -1.93
CA MET A 79 0.07 1.41 -2.53
C MET A 79 -1.15 1.86 -1.73
N HIS A 80 -1.29 3.15 -1.49
CA HIS A 80 -2.41 3.76 -0.77
C HIS A 80 -3.21 4.71 -1.66
N PHE A 81 -4.41 5.03 -1.22
CA PHE A 81 -5.25 5.98 -1.92
C PHE A 81 -4.85 7.39 -1.55
N GLY A 82 -4.67 8.22 -2.57
CA GLY A 82 -4.34 9.63 -2.37
C GLY A 82 -5.54 10.54 -2.20
N LEU A 83 -6.74 10.06 -2.52
CA LEU A 83 -7.97 10.81 -2.37
C LEU A 83 -9.03 9.93 -1.69
N PRO A 84 -9.63 10.39 -0.57
CA PRO A 84 -10.71 9.67 0.10
C PRO A 84 -12.03 9.75 -0.66
N ARG A 85 -12.21 10.72 -1.56
CA ARG A 85 -13.39 10.81 -2.44
C ARG A 85 -12.97 10.64 -3.89
N CYS A 86 -13.60 9.69 -4.58
CA CYS A 86 -13.34 9.42 -5.99
C CYS A 86 -14.64 9.46 -6.78
N ARG A 87 -14.68 10.23 -7.87
CA ARG A 87 -15.85 10.31 -8.76
C ARG A 87 -16.02 9.02 -9.55
N VAL A 88 -17.24 8.51 -9.59
CA VAL A 88 -17.60 7.33 -10.41
C VAL A 88 -17.62 7.70 -11.89
N ASN A 89 -18.10 8.91 -12.20
CA ASN A 89 -18.20 9.42 -13.56
C ASN A 89 -17.19 10.54 -13.78
N MET A 90 -16.38 10.40 -14.83
CA MET A 90 -15.41 11.40 -15.26
C MET A 90 -15.53 11.55 -16.77
N ALA A 91 -15.60 12.78 -17.26
CA ALA A 91 -15.70 13.03 -18.70
C ALA A 91 -14.43 12.53 -19.41
N GLY A 92 -14.61 11.79 -20.51
CA GLY A 92 -13.50 11.23 -21.30
C GLY A 92 -12.87 9.96 -20.73
N GLU A 93 -13.36 9.45 -19.59
CA GLU A 93 -12.78 8.29 -18.90
C GLU A 93 -13.81 7.15 -18.81
N GLN A 94 -13.32 5.90 -18.95
CA GLN A 94 -14.16 4.70 -18.87
C GLN A 94 -14.86 4.61 -17.51
N ARG A 95 -16.11 4.16 -17.43
CA ARG A 95 -16.90 4.06 -16.17
C ARG A 95 -16.38 2.96 -15.24
N LEU A 96 -16.58 3.12 -13.92
CA LEU A 96 -15.99 2.23 -12.92
C LEU A 96 -16.53 0.80 -13.01
N PRO A 97 -17.85 0.58 -13.24
CA PRO A 97 -18.36 -0.76 -13.48
C PRO A 97 -17.72 -1.46 -14.68
N ASP A 98 -17.26 -0.69 -15.68
CA ASP A 98 -16.61 -1.23 -16.87
C ASP A 98 -15.14 -1.55 -16.59
N LEU A 99 -14.44 -0.69 -15.82
CA LEU A 99 -13.09 -0.98 -15.31
C LEU A 99 -13.03 -2.27 -14.49
N LEU A 100 -14.04 -2.53 -13.64
CA LEU A 100 -14.10 -3.75 -12.82
C LEU A 100 -14.29 -5.03 -13.65
N LYS A 101 -14.76 -4.91 -14.89
CA LYS A 101 -14.95 -6.02 -15.82
C LYS A 101 -13.75 -6.23 -16.73
N LEU A 102 -12.78 -5.31 -16.75
CA LEU A 102 -11.59 -5.46 -17.58
C LEU A 102 -10.78 -6.71 -17.16
N PRO A 103 -10.16 -7.41 -18.11
CA PRO A 103 -9.15 -8.43 -17.82
C PRO A 103 -8.01 -7.91 -16.94
N ALA A 104 -7.39 -8.79 -16.15
CA ALA A 104 -6.22 -8.43 -15.33
C ALA A 104 -5.03 -7.93 -16.16
N ALA A 105 -4.86 -8.45 -17.39
CA ALA A 105 -3.81 -8.00 -18.30
C ALA A 105 -3.99 -6.51 -18.64
N ASP A 106 -5.19 -6.12 -19.07
CA ASP A 106 -5.51 -4.75 -19.44
C ASP A 106 -5.38 -3.76 -18.28
N LEU A 107 -5.67 -4.21 -17.04
CA LEU A 107 -5.42 -3.41 -15.84
C LEU A 107 -3.93 -3.27 -15.53
N LYS A 108 -3.13 -4.34 -15.67
CA LYS A 108 -1.67 -4.31 -15.43
C LYS A 108 -0.95 -3.38 -16.40
N ASP A 109 -1.49 -3.21 -17.60
CA ASP A 109 -0.97 -2.28 -18.60
C ASP A 109 -1.31 -0.82 -18.29
N GLN A 110 -2.26 -0.56 -17.37
CA GLN A 110 -2.54 0.80 -16.93
C GLN A 110 -1.40 1.34 -16.07
N ARG A 111 -1.03 2.59 -16.37
CA ARG A 111 -0.05 3.35 -15.60
C ARG A 111 -0.76 4.24 -14.59
N LEU A 112 -0.32 4.18 -13.33
CA LEU A 112 -0.79 5.07 -12.27
C LEU A 112 0.19 6.22 -12.09
N ASP A 113 -0.33 7.42 -11.86
CA ASP A 113 0.49 8.49 -11.28
C ASP A 113 0.62 8.21 -9.78
N VAL A 114 1.84 8.08 -9.29
CA VAL A 114 2.15 7.74 -7.89
C VAL A 114 3.10 8.76 -7.30
N CYS A 115 2.92 9.08 -6.03
CA CYS A 115 3.88 9.88 -5.28
C CYS A 115 4.16 9.22 -3.93
N ARG A 116 5.26 9.63 -3.31
CA ARG A 116 5.62 9.18 -1.97
C ARG A 116 5.31 10.32 -1.00
N VAL A 117 4.44 10.05 -0.03
CA VAL A 117 4.03 11.02 0.99
C VAL A 117 4.68 10.65 2.30
N SER A 118 5.36 11.61 2.93
CA SER A 118 5.95 11.46 4.26
C SER A 118 5.00 11.99 5.33
N LEU A 119 4.82 11.21 6.38
CA LEU A 119 3.98 11.45 7.55
C LEU A 119 4.83 11.24 8.81
N GLY A 120 5.54 12.30 9.22
CA GLY A 120 6.61 12.17 10.23
C GLY A 120 7.73 11.27 9.70
N ASP A 121 8.09 10.25 10.47
CA ASP A 121 9.16 9.29 10.13
C ASP A 121 8.72 8.18 9.16
N PHE A 122 7.45 8.17 8.76
CA PHE A 122 6.88 7.15 7.87
C PHE A 122 6.67 7.71 6.48
N SER A 123 6.95 6.91 5.46
CA SER A 123 6.66 7.26 4.07
C SER A 123 5.81 6.19 3.41
N VAL A 124 4.80 6.59 2.65
CA VAL A 124 3.89 5.67 1.95
C VAL A 124 3.75 6.06 0.48
N TRP A 125 3.60 5.07 -0.39
CA TRP A 125 3.26 5.29 -1.79
C TRP A 125 1.77 5.50 -1.95
N VAL A 126 1.38 6.51 -2.70
CA VAL A 126 -0.01 6.90 -2.86
C VAL A 126 -0.32 7.10 -4.33
N ALA A 127 -1.50 6.67 -4.77
CA ALA A 127 -1.99 6.98 -6.11
C ALA A 127 -2.48 8.44 -6.15
N GLN A 128 -1.90 9.24 -7.04
CA GLN A 128 -2.19 10.65 -7.16
C GLN A 128 -3.25 10.92 -8.23
N GLY A 129 -4.24 11.75 -7.86
CA GLY A 129 -5.32 12.16 -8.75
C GLY A 129 -6.48 11.17 -8.82
N MET A 130 -7.62 11.65 -9.33
CA MET A 130 -8.87 10.87 -9.34
C MET A 130 -8.76 9.62 -10.21
N ARG A 131 -8.14 9.72 -11.40
CA ARG A 131 -7.96 8.60 -12.33
C ARG A 131 -7.16 7.46 -11.70
N SER A 132 -5.99 7.78 -11.14
CA SER A 132 -5.11 6.79 -10.52
C SER A 132 -5.75 6.13 -9.30
N ASN A 133 -6.43 6.90 -8.44
CA ASN A 133 -7.18 6.35 -7.30
C ASN A 133 -8.27 5.37 -7.75
N ARG A 134 -8.95 5.68 -8.84
CA ARG A 134 -10.02 4.85 -9.38
C ARG A 134 -9.53 3.54 -9.98
N LEU A 135 -8.42 3.60 -10.71
CA LEU A 135 -7.73 2.42 -11.23
C LEU A 135 -7.18 1.55 -10.09
N LEU A 136 -6.53 2.17 -9.10
CA LEU A 136 -6.06 1.49 -7.89
C LEU A 136 -7.22 0.79 -7.16
N TYR A 137 -8.39 1.45 -7.08
CA TYR A 137 -9.59 0.85 -6.48
C TYR A 137 -10.04 -0.37 -7.27
N ALA A 138 -10.11 -0.27 -8.61
CA ALA A 138 -10.49 -1.40 -9.45
C ALA A 138 -9.54 -2.59 -9.28
N MET A 139 -8.22 -2.34 -9.26
CA MET A 139 -7.20 -3.37 -9.03
C MET A 139 -7.36 -4.03 -7.66
N LYS A 140 -7.46 -3.23 -6.58
CA LYS A 140 -7.61 -3.73 -5.20
C LYS A 140 -8.92 -4.48 -5.00
N LYS A 141 -10.01 -4.01 -5.61
CA LYS A 141 -11.33 -4.62 -5.47
C LYS A 141 -11.43 -5.97 -6.17
N ARG A 142 -10.74 -6.13 -7.31
CA ARG A 142 -10.69 -7.42 -8.02
C ARG A 142 -9.78 -8.43 -7.32
N GLY A 143 -8.64 -7.98 -6.81
CA GLY A 143 -7.73 -8.81 -6.02
C GLY A 143 -6.90 -9.82 -6.83
N ASP A 144 -6.91 -9.73 -8.16
CA ASP A 144 -6.16 -10.59 -9.08
C ASP A 144 -4.97 -9.86 -9.76
N VAL A 145 -4.65 -8.65 -9.27
CA VAL A 145 -3.49 -7.84 -9.67
C VAL A 145 -2.61 -7.64 -8.44
N ASP A 146 -1.39 -8.15 -8.46
CA ASP A 146 -0.47 -8.07 -7.30
C ASP A 146 0.44 -6.85 -7.34
N CYS A 147 0.75 -6.36 -8.54
CA CYS A 147 1.67 -5.25 -8.77
C CYS A 147 1.07 -4.27 -9.77
N VAL A 148 1.49 -3.01 -9.67
CA VAL A 148 1.08 -1.94 -10.57
C VAL A 148 2.28 -1.16 -11.08
N ARG A 149 2.18 -0.68 -12.33
CA ARG A 149 3.14 0.26 -12.91
C ARG A 149 2.76 1.68 -12.51
N GLY A 150 3.62 2.31 -11.75
CA GLY A 150 3.48 3.70 -11.34
C GLY A 150 4.49 4.57 -12.09
N VAL A 151 4.17 5.85 -12.28
CA VAL A 151 5.17 6.88 -12.51
C VAL A 151 5.17 7.89 -11.41
N VAL A 152 6.39 8.15 -10.93
CA VAL A 152 6.64 9.09 -9.86
C VAL A 152 6.28 10.49 -10.33
N VAL A 153 5.35 11.11 -9.61
CA VAL A 153 4.88 12.48 -9.83
C VAL A 153 5.06 13.28 -8.55
N ASP A 154 4.97 14.61 -8.69
CA ASP A 154 5.15 15.52 -7.56
C ASP A 154 4.00 15.39 -6.57
N ALA A 155 4.30 15.29 -5.28
CA ALA A 155 3.27 15.18 -4.27
C ALA A 155 2.37 16.43 -4.29
N PRO A 156 1.03 16.27 -4.16
CA PRO A 156 0.16 17.44 -4.14
C PRO A 156 0.53 18.31 -2.93
N PRO A 157 0.51 19.66 -3.07
CA PRO A 157 0.82 20.53 -1.96
C PRO A 157 -0.14 20.26 -0.79
N PRO A 158 0.34 20.28 0.47
CA PRO A 158 -0.53 20.16 1.62
C PRO A 158 -1.60 21.25 1.53
N ARG A 159 -2.88 20.86 1.53
CA ARG A 159 -3.95 21.86 1.61
C ARG A 159 -3.85 22.57 2.94
N ILE A 160 -3.66 23.89 2.89
CA ILE A 160 -3.85 24.77 4.05
C ILE A 160 -5.33 24.62 4.40
N VAL A 161 -5.61 24.03 5.56
CA VAL A 161 -6.96 23.77 6.07
C VAL A 161 -7.70 25.11 6.13
N GLN A 162 -8.51 25.40 5.12
CA GLN A 162 -9.66 26.26 5.29
C GLN A 162 -10.79 25.33 5.70
N ASP A 163 -11.50 25.71 6.77
CA ASP A 163 -12.64 25.01 7.38
C ASP A 163 -13.85 24.91 6.41
N ASP A 164 -13.65 24.37 5.21
CA ASP A 164 -14.74 23.86 4.38
C ASP A 164 -15.00 22.42 4.84
N ASP A 165 -16.08 22.26 5.60
CA ASP A 165 -16.64 21.01 6.14
C ASP A 165 -16.97 19.91 5.09
N ASP A 166 -16.62 20.09 3.82
CA ASP A 166 -16.94 19.14 2.74
C ASP A 166 -15.81 18.17 2.38
N CYS A 167 -14.93 17.94 3.35
CA CYS A 167 -14.53 16.63 3.89
C CYS A 167 -13.01 16.36 3.95
N PRO A 168 -12.56 15.59 4.97
CA PRO A 168 -11.16 15.55 5.36
C PRO A 168 -10.30 14.77 4.37
N ASP A 169 -9.18 15.37 3.96
CA ASP A 169 -8.11 14.68 3.26
C ASP A 169 -7.43 13.70 4.22
N THR A 170 -7.61 12.41 3.97
CA THR A 170 -6.88 11.36 4.67
C THR A 170 -6.23 10.41 3.68
N TRP A 171 -4.92 10.19 3.85
CA TRP A 171 -4.19 9.08 3.26
C TRP A 171 -4.55 7.83 4.07
N GLY A 172 -5.24 6.88 3.45
CA GLY A 172 -5.84 5.74 4.14
C GLY A 172 -5.36 4.40 3.59
N GLU A 173 -5.09 3.46 4.48
CA GLU A 173 -4.95 2.02 4.16
C GLU A 173 -6.32 1.36 3.89
N ASP A 174 -7.39 2.02 4.35
CA ASP A 174 -8.73 1.47 4.40
C ASP A 174 -9.55 1.85 3.16
N HIS A 175 -9.71 0.90 2.24
CA HIS A 175 -10.53 1.07 1.04
C HIS A 175 -12.00 1.40 1.37
N GLN A 176 -12.47 1.12 2.58
CA GLN A 176 -13.85 1.42 3.01
C GLN A 176 -14.09 2.92 3.20
N LYS A 177 -13.03 3.71 3.38
CA LYS A 177 -13.12 5.17 3.48
C LYS A 177 -13.19 5.86 2.13
N ILE A 178 -12.93 5.14 1.03
CA ILE A 178 -13.12 5.70 -0.31
C ILE A 178 -14.61 5.82 -0.57
N GLN A 179 -15.10 7.05 -0.58
CA GLN A 179 -16.46 7.35 -0.97
C GLN A 179 -16.48 7.57 -2.48
N LEU A 180 -17.17 6.65 -3.17
CA LEU A 180 -17.50 6.81 -4.57
C LEU A 180 -18.65 7.80 -4.70
N ILE A 181 -18.37 8.99 -5.22
CA ILE A 181 -19.37 10.04 -5.42
C ILE A 181 -19.95 9.97 -6.85
N PRO A 182 -21.29 10.06 -7.04
CA PRO A 182 -21.95 9.96 -8.34
C PRO A 182 -21.46 10.94 -9.41
#